data_AF-A0A2B3TXT9-F1
#
_entry.id   AF-A0A2B3TXT9-F1
#
_cell.length_a   1.000
_cell.length_b   1.000
_cell.length_c   1.000
_cell.angle_alpha   90.00
_cell.angle_beta   90.00
_cell.angle_gamma   90.00
#
_symmetry.space_group_name_H-M   'P 1'
#
loop_
_entity.id
_entity.type
_entity.pdbx_description
1 polymer ?
#
loop_
_entity_poly.entity_id
_entity_poly.type
_entity_poly.pdbx_seq_one_letter_code
_entity_poly.pdbx_strand_id
1 'polypeptide(L)'
;MEKWKQFTETDTTLLFVSTKGNLKKIDKATSKESSIKAPVRNDGRRTYILPNGKSVLVYRLVADAFIPNPENKPTVNHIRGLDAGDGVDNLEWATHAEQDEHARETGLKTPGNTPAIVLDSNGIVIAQYDNIGEALTSYDGRNVYYNKDTQIIGNVVIMKQSYYDKLSEDERFNICYECFQRMTEFAYIVDGQLVENGTKTAEMIGRSQSTVVQRAKNKWSTNINGHEVSKLKNRIGVFNDNTKQEDKIYETVNIK
;
A
#
# COMPACT_ATOMS: atom_id res chain seq x y z
N MET A 1 -25.07 0.83 33.07
CA MET A 1 -26.49 1.14 32.80
C MET A 1 -26.57 1.89 31.48
N GLU A 2 -27.54 1.57 30.62
CA GLU A 2 -27.71 2.22 29.31
C GLU A 2 -28.19 3.67 29.49
N LYS A 3 -27.48 4.63 28.89
CA LYS A 3 -27.85 6.06 28.95
C LYS A 3 -28.37 6.50 27.59
N TRP A 4 -29.26 7.49 27.59
CA TRP A 4 -29.91 8.03 26.39
C TRP A 4 -29.64 9.52 26.25
N LYS A 5 -29.40 9.98 25.01
CA LYS A 5 -29.28 11.40 24.67
C LYS A 5 -30.12 11.71 23.44
N GLN A 6 -30.77 12.87 23.48
CA GLN A 6 -31.50 13.38 22.33
C GLN A 6 -30.49 13.79 21.24
N PHE A 7 -30.75 13.40 20.00
CA PHE A 7 -29.93 13.82 18.85
C PHE A 7 -30.68 14.68 17.85
N THR A 8 -32.01 14.63 17.83
CA THR A 8 -32.83 15.52 17.00
C THR A 8 -34.28 15.55 17.49
N GLU A 9 -35.11 16.40 16.89
CA GLU A 9 -36.54 16.49 17.14
C GLU A 9 -37.32 16.94 15.90
N THR A 10 -38.62 16.69 15.92
CA THR A 10 -39.62 17.27 15.04
C THR A 10 -40.67 18.00 15.88
N ASP A 11 -41.66 18.60 15.22
CA ASP A 11 -42.79 19.26 15.91
C ASP A 11 -43.55 18.29 16.85
N THR A 12 -43.56 16.99 16.53
CA THR A 12 -44.34 15.98 17.26
C THR A 12 -43.48 14.97 18.03
N THR A 13 -42.18 14.86 17.72
CA THR A 13 -41.37 13.72 18.15
C THR A 13 -39.98 14.13 18.63
N LEU A 14 -39.53 13.57 19.75
CA LEU A 14 -38.13 13.64 20.21
C LEU A 14 -37.41 12.34 19.85
N LEU A 15 -36.18 12.43 19.35
CA LEU A 15 -35.39 11.29 18.87
C LEU A 15 -34.10 11.12 19.68
N PHE A 16 -33.85 9.89 20.15
CA PHE A 16 -32.77 9.57 21.08
C PHE A 16 -31.90 8.42 20.59
N VAL A 17 -30.63 8.48 20.97
CA VAL A 17 -29.63 7.42 20.81
C VAL A 17 -29.11 6.99 22.18
N SER A 18 -28.84 5.70 22.33
CA SER A 18 -28.30 5.15 23.58
C SER A 18 -26.80 4.89 23.52
N THR A 19 -26.17 4.70 24.68
CA THR A 19 -24.76 4.28 24.78
C THR A 19 -24.46 2.92 24.15
N LYS A 20 -25.49 2.15 23.78
CA LYS A 20 -25.38 0.86 23.09
C LYS A 20 -25.72 0.97 21.59
N GLY A 21 -25.98 2.17 21.09
CA GLY A 21 -26.40 2.40 19.72
C GLY A 21 -27.85 1.96 19.43
N ASN A 22 -28.72 1.93 20.44
CA ASN A 22 -30.16 1.78 20.20
C ASN A 22 -30.79 3.13 19.89
N LEU A 23 -31.81 3.14 19.04
CA LEU A 23 -32.56 4.34 18.69
C LEU A 23 -33.99 4.24 19.23
N LYS A 24 -34.51 5.34 19.75
CA LYS A 24 -35.93 5.45 20.13
C LYS A 24 -36.49 6.82 19.79
N LYS A 25 -37.81 6.88 19.71
CA LYS A 25 -38.58 8.12 19.63
C LYS A 25 -39.54 8.24 20.79
N ILE A 26 -39.86 9.47 21.17
CA ILE A 26 -40.86 9.82 22.16
C ILE A 26 -41.84 10.81 21.53
N ASP A 27 -43.12 10.48 21.55
CA ASP A 27 -44.20 11.38 21.12
C ASP A 27 -44.40 12.49 22.16
N LYS A 28 -44.37 13.75 21.71
CA LYS A 28 -44.43 14.93 22.62
C LYS A 28 -45.79 15.08 23.30
N ALA A 29 -46.88 14.67 22.67
CA ALA A 29 -48.23 14.85 23.20
C ALA A 29 -48.61 13.75 24.21
N THR A 30 -48.18 12.52 23.94
CA THR A 30 -48.57 11.33 24.70
C THR A 30 -47.47 10.80 25.61
N SER A 31 -46.24 11.31 25.49
CA SER A 31 -45.03 10.75 26.12
C SER A 31 -44.78 9.27 25.79
N LYS A 32 -45.43 8.74 24.74
CA LYS A 32 -45.28 7.34 24.35
C LYS A 32 -43.90 7.12 23.73
N GLU A 33 -43.16 6.17 24.28
CA GLU A 33 -41.88 5.75 23.73
C GLU A 33 -42.06 4.65 22.67
N SER A 34 -41.20 4.64 21.65
CA SER A 34 -41.15 3.57 20.66
C SER A 34 -39.72 3.37 20.14
N SER A 35 -39.27 2.12 20.12
CA SER A 35 -37.97 1.75 19.55
C SER A 35 -37.95 1.93 18.03
N ILE A 36 -36.80 2.31 17.50
CA ILE A 36 -36.55 2.47 16.07
C ILE A 36 -35.58 1.39 15.62
N LYS A 37 -35.97 0.64 14.58
CA LYS A 37 -35.08 -0.33 13.95
C LYS A 37 -34.28 0.35 12.83
N ALA A 38 -32.99 0.54 13.06
CA ALA A 38 -32.07 1.04 12.04
C ALA A 38 -31.70 -0.11 11.07
N PRO A 39 -31.91 0.03 9.75
CA PRO A 39 -31.47 -0.97 8.78
C PRO A 39 -29.93 -1.07 8.75
N VAL A 40 -29.45 -2.29 8.45
CA VAL A 40 -28.05 -2.61 8.20
C VAL A 40 -27.81 -2.55 6.69
N ARG A 41 -26.76 -1.86 6.26
CA ARG A 41 -26.32 -1.80 4.85
C ARG A 41 -25.52 -3.06 4.48
N ASN A 42 -25.26 -3.25 3.20
CA ASN A 42 -24.44 -4.36 2.69
C ASN A 42 -22.99 -4.35 3.22
N ASP A 43 -22.51 -3.20 3.69
CA ASP A 43 -21.18 -3.05 4.30
C ASP A 43 -21.20 -3.27 5.83
N GLY A 44 -22.31 -3.77 6.39
CA GLY A 44 -22.47 -4.02 7.82
C GLY A 44 -22.85 -2.78 8.66
N ARG A 45 -22.85 -1.57 8.09
CA ARG A 45 -23.11 -0.34 8.85
C ARG A 45 -24.59 -0.10 9.05
N ARG A 46 -24.99 0.30 10.27
CA ARG A 46 -26.36 0.74 10.55
C ARG A 46 -26.58 2.21 10.20
N THR A 47 -27.68 2.48 9.51
CA THR A 47 -28.07 3.85 9.13
C THR A 47 -29.47 4.21 9.60
N TYR A 48 -29.69 5.50 9.83
CA TYR A 48 -31.00 6.08 10.07
C TYR A 48 -31.22 7.27 9.13
N ILE A 49 -32.43 7.41 8.60
CA ILE A 49 -32.82 8.57 7.78
C ILE A 49 -33.46 9.60 8.71
N LEU A 50 -32.82 10.76 8.84
CA LEU A 50 -33.33 11.89 9.61
C LEU A 50 -34.64 12.43 9.00
N PRO A 51 -35.47 13.15 9.78
CA PRO A 51 -36.68 13.78 9.27
C PRO A 51 -36.46 14.71 8.07
N ASN A 52 -35.27 15.31 7.94
CA ASN A 52 -34.89 16.15 6.80
C ASN A 52 -34.40 15.36 5.57
N GLY A 53 -34.51 14.03 5.58
CA GLY A 53 -34.09 13.14 4.49
C GLY A 53 -32.61 12.76 4.49
N LYS A 54 -31.78 13.33 5.37
CA LYS A 54 -30.35 13.01 5.42
C LYS A 54 -30.11 11.66 6.09
N SER A 55 -29.36 10.77 5.43
CA SER A 55 -28.89 9.52 6.02
C SER A 55 -27.73 9.76 6.98
N VAL A 56 -27.80 9.18 8.16
CA VAL A 56 -26.76 9.23 9.20
C VAL A 56 -26.39 7.83 9.68
N LEU A 57 -25.16 7.67 10.15
CA LEU A 57 -24.64 6.42 10.69
C LEU A 57 -24.90 6.34 12.19
N VAL A 58 -25.38 5.20 12.68
CA VAL A 58 -25.77 5.04 14.08
C VAL A 58 -24.58 5.20 15.02
N TYR A 59 -23.42 4.60 14.71
CA TYR A 59 -22.21 4.77 15.50
C TYR A 59 -21.75 6.23 15.59
N ARG A 60 -21.99 7.04 14.55
CA ARG A 60 -21.66 8.46 14.60
C ARG A 60 -22.55 9.20 15.60
N LEU A 61 -23.86 8.92 15.60
CA LEU A 61 -24.78 9.48 16.60
C LEU A 61 -24.35 9.11 18.03
N VAL A 62 -23.87 7.89 18.24
CA VAL A 62 -23.36 7.43 19.54
C VAL A 62 -22.10 8.21 19.93
N ALA A 63 -21.12 8.31 19.03
CA ALA A 63 -19.89 9.02 19.29
C ALA A 63 -20.13 10.51 19.56
N ASP A 64 -20.92 11.19 18.73
CA ASP A 64 -21.29 12.60 18.91
C ASP A 64 -22.00 12.85 20.26
N ALA A 65 -22.83 11.89 20.69
CA ALA A 65 -23.56 12.00 21.94
C ALA A 65 -22.70 11.72 23.17
N PHE A 66 -21.81 10.73 23.13
CA PHE A 66 -21.22 10.16 24.36
C PHE A 66 -19.69 10.21 24.44
N ILE A 67 -18.99 10.53 23.35
CA ILE A 67 -17.53 10.49 23.29
C ILE A 67 -16.99 11.89 22.96
N PRO A 68 -16.29 12.57 23.88
CA PRO A 68 -15.65 13.85 23.60
C PRO A 68 -14.67 13.75 22.42
N ASN A 69 -14.65 14.76 21.56
CA ASN A 69 -13.72 14.86 20.42
C ASN A 69 -12.85 16.13 20.54
N PRO A 70 -11.98 16.25 21.56
CA PRO A 70 -11.19 17.46 21.79
C PRO A 70 -10.22 17.78 20.64
N GLU A 71 -9.79 16.75 19.92
CA GLU A 71 -8.85 16.85 18.80
C GLU A 71 -9.55 17.11 17.45
N ASN A 72 -10.89 17.23 17.45
CA ASN A 72 -11.70 17.44 16.25
C ASN A 72 -11.41 16.41 15.13
N LYS A 73 -11.19 15.15 15.51
CA LYS A 73 -10.93 14.10 14.52
C LYS A 73 -12.15 13.88 13.63
N PRO A 74 -11.96 13.65 12.32
CA PRO A 74 -13.06 13.64 11.37
C PRO A 74 -13.89 12.36 11.39
N THR A 75 -13.33 11.22 11.82
CA THR A 75 -13.97 9.91 11.71
C THR A 75 -14.08 9.18 13.05
N VAL A 76 -14.94 8.17 13.10
CA VAL A 76 -15.10 7.29 14.26
C VAL A 76 -14.71 5.89 13.83
N ASN A 77 -13.84 5.26 14.59
CA ASN A 77 -13.34 3.90 14.39
C ASN A 77 -14.16 2.91 15.22
N HIS A 78 -14.25 1.65 14.75
CA HIS A 78 -14.77 0.53 15.53
C HIS A 78 -13.59 -0.30 16.04
N ILE A 79 -13.27 -0.18 17.33
CA ILE A 79 -12.07 -0.74 17.97
C ILE A 79 -11.97 -2.26 17.76
N ARG A 80 -13.09 -2.98 17.88
CA ARG A 80 -13.18 -4.45 17.74
C ARG A 80 -13.88 -4.87 16.44
N GLY A 81 -14.01 -3.97 15.48
CA GLY A 81 -14.72 -4.20 14.22
C GLY A 81 -16.22 -3.94 14.28
N LEU A 82 -16.86 -3.99 13.10
CA LEU A 82 -18.28 -3.66 12.91
C LEU A 82 -19.22 -4.62 13.63
N ASP A 83 -18.88 -5.91 13.67
CA ASP A 83 -19.73 -6.96 14.24
C ASP A 83 -19.86 -6.87 15.77
N ALA A 84 -18.94 -6.17 16.44
CA ALA A 84 -19.03 -5.86 17.86
C ALA A 84 -20.06 -4.76 18.20
N GLY A 85 -20.73 -4.20 17.19
CA GLY A 85 -21.82 -3.25 17.34
C GLY A 85 -21.38 -1.80 17.52
N ASP A 86 -22.36 -0.90 17.65
CA ASP A 86 -22.13 0.56 17.71
C ASP A 86 -22.13 1.10 19.16
N GLY A 87 -21.74 0.29 20.14
CA GLY A 87 -21.67 0.71 21.55
C GLY A 87 -20.49 1.64 21.82
N VAL A 88 -20.63 2.56 22.79
CA VAL A 88 -19.56 3.50 23.17
C VAL A 88 -18.24 2.80 23.49
N ASP A 89 -18.30 1.60 24.05
CA ASP A 89 -17.16 0.76 24.41
C ASP A 89 -16.43 0.14 23.19
N ASN A 90 -16.99 0.28 21.98
CA ASN A 90 -16.40 -0.18 20.73
C ASN A 90 -16.03 0.99 19.81
N LEU A 91 -16.21 2.24 20.23
CA LEU A 91 -16.03 3.41 19.36
C LEU A 91 -14.96 4.36 19.90
N GLU A 92 -14.20 4.95 18.98
CA GLU A 92 -13.26 6.03 19.28
C GLU A 92 -13.22 7.03 18.12
N TRP A 93 -12.86 8.27 18.42
CA TRP A 93 -12.55 9.27 17.40
C TRP A 93 -11.17 8.99 16.80
N ALA A 94 -11.08 8.99 15.47
CA ALA A 94 -9.86 8.67 14.74
C ALA A 94 -9.78 9.45 13.41
N THR A 95 -8.60 9.49 12.81
CA THR A 95 -8.37 9.84 11.41
C THR A 95 -8.43 8.59 10.53
N HIS A 96 -8.53 8.75 9.22
CA HIS A 96 -8.49 7.61 8.30
C HIS A 96 -7.18 6.81 8.40
N ALA A 97 -6.04 7.49 8.58
CA ALA A 97 -4.74 6.83 8.72
C ALA A 97 -4.66 5.98 10.00
N GLU A 98 -5.13 6.52 11.12
CA GLU A 98 -5.21 5.76 12.39
C GLU A 98 -6.14 4.56 12.28
N GLN A 99 -7.27 4.69 11.58
CA GLN A 99 -8.20 3.57 11.33
C GLN A 99 -7.57 2.47 10.49
N ASP A 100 -6.90 2.85 9.40
CA ASP A 100 -6.23 1.89 8.52
C ASP A 100 -5.10 1.15 9.25
N GLU A 101 -4.33 1.88 10.05
CA GLU A 101 -3.25 1.30 10.85
C GLU A 101 -3.79 0.36 11.93
N HIS A 102 -4.79 0.79 12.71
CA HIS A 102 -5.45 -0.06 13.69
C HIS A 102 -5.98 -1.34 13.05
N ALA A 103 -6.67 -1.22 11.91
CA ALA A 103 -7.23 -2.38 11.23
C ALA A 103 -6.18 -3.34 10.68
N ARG A 104 -4.98 -2.83 10.33
CA ARG A 104 -3.81 -3.63 9.94
C ARG A 104 -3.22 -4.36 11.15
N GLU A 105 -3.07 -3.68 12.27
CA GLU A 105 -2.50 -4.25 13.50
C GLU A 105 -3.40 -5.30 14.15
N THR A 106 -4.72 -5.07 14.14
CA THR A 106 -5.70 -5.99 14.75
C THR A 106 -6.27 -7.01 13.77
N GLY A 107 -5.82 -7.02 12.51
CA GLY A 107 -6.33 -7.94 11.48
C GLY A 107 -7.79 -7.72 11.08
N LEU A 108 -8.39 -6.57 11.42
CA LEU A 108 -9.76 -6.21 11.04
C LEU A 108 -9.88 -5.86 9.55
N LYS A 109 -8.77 -5.46 8.93
CA LYS A 109 -8.64 -5.37 7.49
C LYS A 109 -7.99 -6.66 7.03
N THR A 110 -8.76 -7.56 6.43
CA THR A 110 -8.17 -8.68 5.70
C THR A 110 -7.31 -8.07 4.58
N PRO A 111 -5.97 -8.24 4.60
CA PRO A 111 -5.19 -7.91 3.42
C PRO A 111 -5.77 -8.80 2.33
N GLY A 112 -6.31 -8.20 1.26
CA GLY A 112 -7.05 -8.96 0.26
C GLY A 112 -6.25 -10.19 -0.15
N ASN A 113 -6.87 -11.37 -0.15
CA ASN A 113 -6.28 -12.62 -0.65
C ASN A 113 -6.07 -12.44 -2.16
N THR A 114 -5.01 -11.74 -2.51
CA THR A 114 -4.53 -11.58 -3.88
C THR A 114 -3.31 -12.46 -3.97
N PRO A 115 -3.45 -13.71 -4.45
CA PRO A 115 -2.32 -14.60 -4.57
C PRO A 115 -1.27 -14.02 -5.50
N ALA A 116 -0.02 -14.33 -5.22
CA ALA A 116 1.13 -13.84 -5.96
C ALA A 116 2.08 -14.99 -6.31
N ILE A 117 2.65 -14.88 -7.50
CA ILE A 117 3.75 -15.71 -7.98
C ILE A 117 5.02 -14.89 -7.87
N VAL A 118 6.07 -15.49 -7.32
CA VAL A 118 7.40 -14.90 -7.28
C VAL A 118 8.27 -15.58 -8.30
N LEU A 119 8.94 -14.77 -9.12
CA LEU A 119 9.79 -15.18 -10.22
C LEU A 119 11.21 -14.70 -9.96
N ASP A 120 12.21 -15.49 -10.38
CA ASP A 120 13.58 -15.00 -10.49
C ASP A 120 13.76 -14.10 -11.74
N SER A 121 14.97 -13.58 -11.95
CA SER A 121 15.28 -12.73 -13.10
C SER A 121 15.18 -13.42 -14.46
N ASN A 122 15.09 -14.75 -14.50
CA ASN A 122 14.94 -15.55 -15.72
C ASN A 122 13.47 -15.93 -15.99
N GLY A 123 12.55 -15.51 -15.12
CA GLY A 123 11.13 -15.87 -15.22
C GLY A 123 10.80 -17.25 -14.66
N ILE A 124 11.70 -17.87 -13.89
CA ILE A 124 11.42 -19.13 -13.21
C ILE A 124 10.63 -18.86 -11.94
N VAL A 125 9.55 -19.60 -11.74
CA VAL A 125 8.75 -19.54 -10.50
C VAL A 125 9.58 -20.09 -9.35
N ILE A 126 9.74 -19.29 -8.30
CA ILE A 126 10.48 -19.69 -7.09
C ILE A 126 9.60 -19.77 -5.84
N ALA A 127 8.43 -19.12 -5.83
CA ALA A 127 7.48 -19.21 -4.73
C ALA A 127 6.07 -18.80 -5.18
N GLN A 128 5.08 -19.20 -4.37
CA GLN A 128 3.70 -18.76 -4.46
C GLN A 128 3.24 -18.36 -3.07
N TYR A 129 2.47 -17.27 -2.99
CA TYR A 129 1.88 -16.76 -1.76
C TYR A 129 0.39 -16.58 -1.97
N ASP A 130 -0.41 -16.81 -0.92
CA ASP A 130 -1.86 -16.53 -0.95
C ASP A 130 -2.14 -15.02 -0.88
N ASN A 131 -1.13 -14.24 -0.47
CA ASN A 131 -1.21 -12.82 -0.26
C ASN A 131 0.00 -12.08 -0.84
N ILE A 132 -0.24 -11.16 -1.78
CA ILE A 132 0.82 -10.32 -2.36
C ILE A 132 1.54 -9.45 -1.33
N GLY A 133 0.86 -9.06 -0.25
CA GLY A 133 1.46 -8.32 0.86
C GLY A 133 2.53 -9.15 1.57
N GLU A 134 2.24 -10.42 1.84
CA GLU A 134 3.21 -11.36 2.43
C GLU A 134 4.40 -11.58 1.50
N ALA A 135 4.14 -11.77 0.19
CA ALA A 135 5.20 -11.88 -0.80
C ALA A 135 6.12 -10.64 -0.78
N LEU A 136 5.56 -9.42 -0.78
CA LEU A 136 6.33 -8.17 -0.78
C LEU A 136 7.19 -7.97 0.48
N THR A 137 6.78 -8.54 1.62
CA THR A 137 7.54 -8.45 2.89
C THR A 137 8.53 -9.59 3.10
N SER A 138 8.51 -10.62 2.25
CA SER A 138 9.33 -11.84 2.43
C SER A 138 10.70 -11.75 1.76
N TYR A 139 10.97 -10.68 1.02
CA TYR A 139 12.23 -10.48 0.30
C TYR A 139 12.85 -9.13 0.69
N ASP A 140 14.17 -9.11 0.80
CA ASP A 140 14.93 -7.90 1.09
C ASP A 140 15.23 -7.12 -0.19
N GLY A 141 15.28 -5.80 -0.05
CA GLY A 141 15.78 -4.90 -1.08
C GLY A 141 14.80 -3.80 -1.45
N ARG A 142 15.15 -3.05 -2.49
CA ARG A 142 14.34 -1.94 -2.96
C ARG A 142 13.07 -2.46 -3.61
N ASN A 143 11.93 -1.93 -3.20
CA ASN A 143 10.68 -2.07 -3.94
C ASN A 143 10.66 -1.11 -5.14
N VAL A 144 10.51 -1.68 -6.34
CA VAL A 144 10.32 -0.95 -7.58
C VAL A 144 8.99 -1.37 -8.20
N TYR A 145 8.09 -0.40 -8.34
CA TYR A 145 6.83 -0.60 -9.05
C TYR A 145 7.09 -0.71 -10.57
N TYR A 146 6.61 -1.79 -11.19
CA TYR A 146 6.65 -1.97 -12.65
C TYR A 146 5.27 -1.67 -13.26
N ASN A 147 4.22 -2.34 -12.79
CA ASN A 147 2.83 -2.05 -13.17
C ASN A 147 1.84 -2.45 -12.06
N LYS A 148 0.54 -2.29 -12.29
CA LYS A 148 -0.51 -2.51 -11.27
C LYS A 148 -0.58 -3.94 -10.72
N ASP A 149 0.02 -4.90 -11.44
CA ASP A 149 -0.02 -6.33 -11.15
C ASP A 149 1.38 -6.93 -10.93
N THR A 150 2.45 -6.13 -11.06
CA THR A 150 3.84 -6.60 -10.99
C THR A 150 4.74 -5.59 -10.28
N GLN A 151 5.51 -6.06 -9.30
CA GLN A 151 6.51 -5.29 -8.55
C GLN A 151 7.82 -6.07 -8.48
N ILE A 152 8.90 -5.34 -8.20
CA ILE A 152 10.23 -5.91 -8.02
C ILE A 152 10.64 -5.67 -6.57
N ILE A 153 11.13 -6.68 -5.88
CA ILE A 153 11.75 -6.55 -4.56
C ILE A 153 13.15 -7.14 -4.63
N GLY A 154 14.17 -6.29 -4.47
CA GLY A 154 15.55 -6.74 -4.57
C GLY A 154 15.85 -7.32 -5.95
N ASN A 155 15.99 -8.65 -6.03
CA ASN A 155 16.27 -9.40 -7.25
C ASN A 155 15.11 -10.31 -7.71
N VAL A 156 13.93 -10.22 -7.09
CA VAL A 156 12.76 -11.03 -7.45
C VAL A 156 11.66 -10.18 -8.08
N VAL A 157 10.89 -10.80 -8.97
CA VAL A 157 9.70 -10.21 -9.58
C VAL A 157 8.47 -10.85 -8.94
N ILE A 158 7.61 -10.02 -8.35
CA ILE A 158 6.37 -10.45 -7.71
C ILE A 158 5.22 -10.04 -8.62
N MET A 159 4.47 -11.03 -9.10
CA MET A 159 3.35 -10.85 -10.01
C MET A 159 2.06 -11.38 -9.37
N LYS A 160 0.94 -10.68 -9.51
CA LYS A 160 -0.36 -11.24 -9.12
C LYS A 160 -0.62 -12.52 -9.92
N GLN A 161 -1.05 -13.58 -9.25
CA GLN A 161 -1.30 -14.86 -9.89
C GLN A 161 -2.33 -14.73 -11.04
N SER A 162 -3.40 -13.95 -10.84
CA SER A 162 -4.42 -13.72 -11.86
C SER A 162 -3.93 -12.97 -13.10
N TYR A 163 -2.77 -12.31 -13.03
CA TYR A 163 -2.10 -11.72 -14.19
C TYR A 163 -1.15 -12.72 -14.82
N TYR A 164 -0.34 -13.43 -14.02
CA TYR A 164 0.54 -14.51 -14.46
C TYR A 164 -0.19 -15.56 -15.30
N ASP A 165 -1.36 -16.02 -14.85
CA ASP A 165 -2.15 -17.06 -15.51
C ASP A 165 -2.72 -16.62 -16.88
N LYS A 166 -2.74 -15.32 -17.18
CA LYS A 166 -3.24 -14.78 -18.45
C LYS A 166 -2.14 -14.59 -19.49
N LEU A 167 -0.88 -14.67 -19.08
CA LEU A 167 0.27 -14.39 -19.93
C LEU A 167 0.82 -15.69 -20.53
N SER A 168 1.24 -15.61 -21.79
CA SER A 168 2.07 -16.62 -22.41
C SER A 168 3.46 -16.70 -21.75
N GLU A 169 4.22 -17.74 -22.06
CA GLU A 169 5.62 -17.86 -21.63
C GLU A 169 6.48 -16.70 -22.16
N ASP A 170 6.33 -16.35 -23.43
CA ASP A 170 7.07 -15.24 -24.05
C ASP A 170 6.75 -13.89 -23.41
N GLU A 171 5.48 -13.63 -23.09
CA GLU A 171 5.08 -12.40 -22.39
C GLU A 171 5.64 -12.33 -20.98
N ARG A 172 5.63 -13.45 -20.23
CA ARG A 172 6.25 -13.54 -18.90
C ARG A 172 7.75 -13.30 -18.97
N PHE A 173 8.42 -13.91 -19.94
CA PHE A 173 9.84 -13.72 -20.18
C PHE A 173 10.16 -12.25 -20.47
N ASN A 174 9.42 -11.61 -21.38
CA ASN A 174 9.62 -10.20 -21.71
C ASN A 174 9.42 -9.28 -20.50
N ILE A 175 8.38 -9.51 -19.68
CA ILE A 175 8.15 -8.74 -18.44
C ILE A 175 9.30 -8.95 -17.45
N CYS A 176 9.75 -10.19 -17.25
CA CYS A 176 10.86 -10.48 -16.33
C CYS A 176 12.17 -9.86 -16.82
N TYR A 177 12.41 -9.91 -18.13
CA TYR A 177 13.53 -9.24 -18.77
C TYR A 177 13.47 -7.73 -18.52
N GLU A 178 12.36 -7.05 -18.83
CA GLU A 178 12.19 -5.62 -18.54
C GLU A 178 12.32 -5.29 -17.05
N CYS A 179 11.86 -6.16 -16.16
CA CYS A 179 12.08 -6.00 -14.72
C CYS A 179 13.57 -6.08 -14.36
N PHE A 180 14.30 -7.06 -14.91
CA PHE A 180 15.75 -7.15 -14.75
C PHE A 180 16.44 -5.89 -15.28
N GLN A 181 15.98 -5.39 -16.43
CA GLN A 181 16.45 -4.13 -16.99
C GLN A 181 16.31 -2.99 -15.97
N ARG A 182 15.12 -2.84 -15.36
CA ARG A 182 14.85 -1.85 -14.29
C ARG A 182 15.75 -2.03 -13.07
N MET A 183 15.98 -3.26 -12.61
CA MET A 183 16.86 -3.53 -11.47
C MET A 183 18.28 -2.98 -11.71
N THR A 184 18.81 -3.18 -12.92
CA THR A 184 20.17 -2.75 -13.27
C THR A 184 20.32 -1.23 -13.41
N GLU A 185 19.21 -0.47 -13.54
CA GLU A 185 19.25 0.99 -13.69
C GLU A 185 19.81 1.72 -12.47
N PHE A 186 19.64 1.10 -11.30
CA PHE A 186 20.00 1.69 -10.02
C PHE A 186 21.40 1.28 -9.57
N ALA A 187 21.87 0.10 -9.96
CA ALA A 187 23.11 -0.49 -9.47
C ALA A 187 24.37 0.11 -10.14
N TYR A 188 25.46 0.12 -9.37
CA TYR A 188 26.78 0.59 -9.78
C TYR A 188 27.83 -0.48 -9.51
N ILE A 189 28.96 -0.37 -10.19
CA ILE A 189 30.19 -1.09 -9.88
C ILE A 189 31.21 -0.04 -9.45
N VAL A 190 31.80 -0.21 -8.26
CA VAL A 190 32.84 0.66 -7.70
C VAL A 190 34.06 -0.20 -7.40
N ASP A 191 35.18 0.05 -8.08
CA ASP A 191 36.43 -0.72 -7.94
C ASP A 191 36.20 -2.25 -8.01
N GLY A 192 35.34 -2.68 -8.95
CA GLY A 192 34.97 -4.08 -9.15
C GLY A 192 33.89 -4.63 -8.19
N GLN A 193 33.43 -3.85 -7.21
CA GLN A 193 32.39 -4.25 -6.26
C GLN A 193 30.99 -3.76 -6.69
N LEU A 194 29.99 -4.63 -6.62
CA LEU A 194 28.60 -4.27 -6.89
C LEU A 194 28.02 -3.43 -5.74
N VAL A 195 27.47 -2.28 -6.08
CA VAL A 195 26.84 -1.34 -5.14
C VAL A 195 25.39 -1.09 -5.56
N GLU A 196 24.46 -1.24 -4.62
CA GLU A 196 23.03 -1.31 -4.91
C GLU A 196 22.43 -0.04 -5.54
N ASN A 197 22.97 1.14 -5.20
CA ASN A 197 22.44 2.41 -5.65
C ASN A 197 23.46 3.55 -5.62
N GLY A 198 23.08 4.66 -6.27
CA GLY A 198 23.93 5.86 -6.36
C GLY A 198 24.16 6.58 -5.03
N THR A 199 23.31 6.38 -4.02
CA THR A 199 23.49 6.96 -2.68
C THR A 199 24.59 6.23 -1.94
N LYS A 200 24.53 4.89 -1.84
CA LYS A 200 25.62 4.09 -1.26
C LYS A 200 26.93 4.25 -2.02
N THR A 201 26.86 4.38 -3.35
CA THR A 201 28.04 4.69 -4.17
C THR A 201 28.66 6.03 -3.78
N ALA A 202 27.83 7.06 -3.62
CA ALA A 202 28.25 8.40 -3.23
C ALA A 202 28.87 8.43 -1.82
N GLU A 203 28.28 7.71 -0.86
CA GLU A 203 28.82 7.52 0.49
C GLU A 203 30.19 6.84 0.44
N MET A 204 30.31 5.74 -0.30
CA MET A 204 31.54 4.96 -0.43
C MET A 204 32.72 5.78 -0.97
N ILE A 205 32.47 6.67 -1.93
CA ILE A 205 33.54 7.46 -2.58
C ILE A 205 33.65 8.90 -2.06
N GLY A 206 32.87 9.28 -1.03
CA GLY A 206 32.90 10.61 -0.43
C GLY A 206 32.44 11.74 -1.36
N ARG A 207 31.39 11.52 -2.15
CA ARG A 207 30.83 12.50 -3.11
C ARG A 207 29.31 12.62 -2.99
N SER A 208 28.72 13.56 -3.72
CA SER A 208 27.26 13.66 -3.82
C SER A 208 26.69 12.66 -4.82
N GLN A 209 25.49 12.15 -4.52
CA GLN A 209 24.74 11.26 -5.43
C GLN A 209 24.58 11.87 -6.83
N SER A 210 24.30 13.19 -6.91
CA SER A 210 24.16 13.89 -8.18
C SER A 210 25.44 13.83 -9.02
N THR A 211 26.60 13.94 -8.39
CA THR A 211 27.91 13.86 -9.05
C THR A 211 28.16 12.46 -9.62
N VAL A 212 27.87 11.42 -8.83
CA VAL A 212 27.96 10.01 -9.27
C VAL A 212 27.07 9.77 -10.48
N VAL A 213 25.78 10.14 -10.37
CA VAL A 213 24.77 9.90 -11.41
C VAL A 213 25.15 10.59 -12.71
N GLN A 214 25.57 11.86 -12.67
CA GLN A 214 25.89 12.64 -13.87
C GLN A 214 27.19 12.15 -14.52
N ARG A 215 28.25 11.91 -13.75
CA ARG A 215 29.55 11.51 -14.30
C ARG A 215 29.52 10.12 -14.91
N ALA A 216 28.79 9.18 -14.32
CA ALA A 216 28.71 7.79 -14.78
C ALA A 216 27.58 7.52 -15.80
N LYS A 217 26.72 8.52 -16.10
CA LYS A 217 25.44 8.33 -16.82
C LYS A 217 25.54 7.45 -18.08
N ASN A 218 26.44 7.78 -18.99
CA ASN A 218 26.59 7.16 -20.32
C ASN A 218 28.02 6.67 -20.58
N LYS A 219 28.77 6.35 -19.52
CA LYS A 219 30.17 5.92 -19.64
C LYS A 219 30.28 4.45 -19.28
N TRP A 220 31.11 3.72 -20.03
CA TRP A 220 31.51 2.36 -19.67
C TRP A 220 32.13 2.33 -18.27
N SER A 221 33.01 3.29 -17.99
CA SER A 221 33.63 3.51 -16.69
C SER A 221 34.07 4.98 -16.56
N THR A 222 34.23 5.47 -15.33
CA THR A 222 34.80 6.80 -15.07
C THR A 222 35.50 6.82 -13.72
N ASN A 223 36.65 7.51 -13.65
CA ASN A 223 37.23 7.82 -12.36
C ASN A 223 36.40 8.92 -11.67
N ILE A 224 36.02 8.69 -10.42
CA ILE A 224 35.38 9.67 -9.54
C ILE A 224 36.08 9.61 -8.18
N ASN A 225 36.79 10.68 -7.83
CA ASN A 225 37.51 10.79 -6.57
C ASN A 225 38.54 9.66 -6.34
N GLY A 226 39.21 9.19 -7.40
CA GLY A 226 40.17 8.10 -7.30
C GLY A 226 39.59 6.70 -7.50
N HIS A 227 38.25 6.55 -7.46
CA HIS A 227 37.57 5.27 -7.62
C HIS A 227 37.11 5.05 -9.06
N GLU A 228 37.22 3.82 -9.56
CA GLU A 228 36.61 3.40 -10.81
C GLU A 228 35.11 3.19 -10.59
N VAL A 229 34.26 3.98 -11.27
CA VAL A 229 32.81 3.92 -11.10
C VAL A 229 32.11 3.69 -12.45
N SER A 230 31.25 2.68 -12.50
CA SER A 230 30.40 2.35 -13.64
C SER A 230 28.95 2.16 -13.20
N LYS A 231 27.98 2.51 -14.04
CA LYS A 231 26.62 1.98 -13.88
C LYS A 231 26.60 0.52 -14.34
N LEU A 232 25.96 -0.36 -13.58
CA LEU A 232 25.86 -1.78 -13.94
C LEU A 232 25.26 -1.94 -15.34
N LYS A 233 24.17 -1.23 -15.63
CA LYS A 233 23.50 -1.24 -16.93
C LYS A 233 24.42 -0.93 -18.11
N ASN A 234 25.44 -0.09 -17.92
CA ASN A 234 26.39 0.26 -18.99
C ASN A 234 27.43 -0.85 -19.22
N ARG A 235 27.77 -1.64 -18.18
CA ARG A 235 28.78 -2.71 -18.24
C ARG A 235 28.24 -4.02 -18.80
N ILE A 236 26.97 -4.32 -18.54
CA ILE A 236 26.34 -5.54 -19.04
C ILE A 236 25.95 -5.46 -20.53
N GLY A 237 26.13 -4.30 -21.17
CA GLY A 237 25.87 -4.12 -22.61
C GLY A 237 24.40 -4.25 -23.00
N VAL A 238 23.49 -4.46 -22.04
CA VAL A 238 22.06 -4.64 -22.25
C VAL A 238 21.39 -3.34 -22.75
N PHE A 239 22.10 -2.20 -22.77
CA PHE A 239 21.53 -0.92 -23.16
C PHE A 239 22.50 0.01 -23.92
N ASN A 240 22.04 0.35 -25.11
CA ASN A 240 22.36 1.53 -25.94
C ASN A 240 23.58 1.52 -26.87
N ASP A 241 23.22 1.70 -28.14
CA ASP A 241 23.97 2.16 -29.32
C ASP A 241 24.78 3.47 -29.14
N ASN A 242 24.82 4.05 -27.94
CA ASN A 242 25.44 5.34 -27.63
C ASN A 242 26.42 5.31 -26.45
N THR A 243 26.75 4.12 -25.90
CA THR A 243 27.78 4.00 -24.88
C THR A 243 29.14 4.26 -25.53
N LYS A 244 29.79 5.38 -25.20
CA LYS A 244 31.13 5.70 -25.69
C LYS A 244 32.12 4.71 -25.06
N GLN A 245 32.41 3.63 -25.77
CA GLN A 245 33.56 2.77 -25.53
C GLN A 245 34.79 3.54 -26.02
N GLU A 246 35.67 3.94 -25.10
CA GLU A 246 37.05 4.24 -25.48
C GLU A 246 37.73 2.88 -25.71
N ASP A 247 38.15 2.68 -26.97
CA ASP A 247 38.95 1.59 -27.54
C ASP A 247 38.39 0.16 -27.45
N LYS A 248 37.72 -0.25 -28.53
CA LYS A 248 37.35 -1.63 -28.82
C LYS A 248 38.58 -2.45 -29.23
N ILE A 249 39.00 -3.41 -28.40
CA ILE A 249 39.65 -4.63 -28.91
C ILE A 249 38.52 -5.64 -29.08
N TYR A 250 38.03 -5.79 -30.31
CA TYR A 250 37.22 -6.96 -30.65
C TYR A 250 38.17 -8.11 -30.95
N GLU A 251 38.23 -9.11 -30.08
CA GLU A 251 38.62 -10.43 -30.54
C GLU A 251 37.44 -11.03 -31.30
N THR A 252 37.60 -11.15 -32.61
CA THR A 252 36.67 -11.87 -33.47
C THR A 252 36.65 -13.34 -33.06
N VAL A 253 35.64 -13.75 -32.29
CA VAL A 253 35.39 -15.17 -32.05
C VAL A 253 34.75 -15.74 -33.31
N ASN A 254 35.55 -16.37 -34.15
CA ASN A 254 35.04 -17.20 -35.25
C ASN A 254 34.47 -18.49 -34.65
N ILE A 255 33.15 -18.59 -34.61
CA ILE A 255 32.46 -19.84 -34.29
C ILE A 255 32.51 -20.70 -35.55
N LYS A 256 33.08 -21.91 -35.43
CA LYS A 256 33.03 -22.96 -36.46
C LYS A 256 31.68 -23.67 -36.43
#